data_AF-A0A9P9WX84-F1
#
_entry.id   AF-A0A9P9WX84-F1
#
_cell.length_a   1.000
_cell.length_b   1.000
_cell.length_c   1.000
_cell.angle_alpha   90.00
_cell.angle_beta   90.00
_cell.angle_gamma   90.00
#
_symmetry.space_group_name_H-M   'P 1'
#
loop_
_entity.id
_entity.type
_entity.pdbx_description
1 polymer ?
#
loop_
_entity_poly.entity_id
_entity_poly.type
_entity_poly.pdbx_seq_one_letter_code
_entity_poly.pdbx_strand_id
1 'polypeptide(L)'
;MAALCTNRPEGFGPVSTITSPLPTQCFFDTVVVPLPTWLYLLSIPALWALTPRRSRDSRRRPPRASWASTWRAQWKRLALFAAYYFVVGVLALMQSVEVVSLAKARLGVGLLPFAYAGLLAAAALQATDGAFRRVRGYWAASSAFWVAGAAVTGLKIAGVVGLGLTGPLAREDGPYGTRHQFTDLVILGAFYVLAIVAEVGVVVVRRRGRSSEVDDDVVELRSEFDWK
;
A
#
# COMPACT_ATOMS: atom_id res chain seq x y z
N MET A 1 25.07 -17.27 1.81
CA MET A 1 23.77 -17.50 2.46
C MET A 1 23.63 -16.46 3.56
N ALA A 2 22.75 -15.47 3.40
CA ALA A 2 22.61 -14.40 4.38
C ALA A 2 22.00 -14.98 5.67
N ALA A 3 22.79 -15.08 6.73
CA ALA A 3 22.31 -15.56 8.01
C ALA A 3 21.23 -14.61 8.54
N LEU A 4 20.03 -15.14 8.80
CA LEU A 4 18.96 -14.38 9.45
C LEU A 4 19.41 -14.11 10.89
N CYS A 5 19.74 -12.84 11.16
CA CYS A 5 19.90 -12.29 12.51
C CYS A 5 21.12 -12.74 13.36
N THR A 6 22.25 -13.11 12.76
CA THR A 6 23.45 -13.58 13.50
C THR A 6 24.10 -12.58 14.45
N ASN A 7 23.83 -11.27 14.33
CA ASN A 7 24.50 -10.22 15.10
C ASN A 7 23.57 -9.42 16.03
N ARG A 8 22.37 -9.93 16.38
CA ARG A 8 21.45 -9.20 17.26
C ARG A 8 21.45 -9.76 18.69
N PRO A 9 21.55 -8.91 19.72
CA PRO A 9 21.70 -9.35 21.12
C PRO A 9 20.43 -10.01 21.70
N GLU A 10 19.27 -9.85 21.04
CA GLU A 10 17.97 -10.24 21.58
C GLU A 10 17.48 -11.63 21.11
N GLY A 11 18.17 -12.25 20.16
CA GLY A 11 17.75 -13.53 19.57
C GLY A 11 16.41 -13.47 18.81
N PHE A 12 15.80 -14.63 18.58
CA PHE A 12 14.49 -14.78 17.92
C PHE A 12 13.41 -15.08 18.96
N GLY A 13 12.43 -14.17 19.12
CA GLY A 13 11.32 -14.38 20.05
C GLY A 13 10.22 -13.33 19.93
N PRO A 14 8.98 -13.65 20.35
CA PRO A 14 7.85 -12.72 20.30
C PRO A 14 7.91 -11.62 21.38
N VAL A 15 8.81 -11.72 22.35
CA VAL A 15 8.97 -10.76 23.45
C VAL A 15 10.45 -10.49 23.66
N SER A 16 10.84 -9.21 23.67
CA SER A 16 12.18 -8.77 24.05
C SER A 16 12.30 -8.65 25.57
N THR A 17 13.40 -9.16 26.14
CA THR A 17 13.77 -8.92 27.54
C THR A 17 14.37 -7.53 27.77
N ILE A 18 14.75 -6.83 26.69
CA ILE A 18 15.38 -5.49 26.71
C ILE A 18 14.33 -4.39 26.49
N THR A 19 13.35 -4.65 25.64
CA THR A 19 12.28 -3.71 25.28
C THR A 19 10.92 -4.37 25.46
N SER A 20 10.52 -4.62 26.70
CA SER A 20 9.16 -5.09 27.00
C SER A 20 8.16 -3.93 26.86
N PRO A 21 6.99 -4.10 26.20
CA PRO A 21 6.39 -5.34 25.68
C PRO A 21 6.61 -5.57 24.16
N LEU A 22 7.62 -4.96 23.54
CA LEU A 22 7.86 -5.06 22.10
C LEU A 22 8.55 -6.40 21.73
N PRO A 23 8.23 -6.98 20.56
CA PRO A 23 8.86 -8.21 20.08
C PRO A 23 10.35 -7.98 19.74
N THR A 24 11.13 -9.06 19.68
CA THR A 24 12.54 -8.92 19.25
C THR A 24 12.60 -8.40 17.83
N GLN A 25 13.59 -7.55 17.53
CA GLN A 25 13.68 -6.92 16.21
C GLN A 25 13.80 -7.95 15.07
N CYS A 26 14.39 -9.13 15.32
CA CYS A 26 14.47 -10.20 14.33
C CYS A 26 13.10 -10.82 14.02
N PHE A 27 12.29 -11.07 15.05
CA PHE A 27 10.92 -11.55 14.87
C PHE A 27 10.09 -10.51 14.12
N PHE A 28 10.30 -9.23 14.42
CA PHE A 28 9.63 -8.13 13.74
C PHE A 28 9.97 -8.10 12.23
N ASP A 29 11.25 -8.10 11.86
CA ASP A 29 11.70 -8.01 10.46
C ASP A 29 11.38 -9.28 9.63
N THR A 30 11.21 -10.43 10.29
CA THR A 30 10.98 -11.73 9.64
C THR A 30 9.51 -12.11 9.56
N VAL A 31 8.72 -11.77 10.57
CA VAL A 31 7.31 -12.20 10.70
C VAL A 31 6.38 -11.02 10.55
N VAL A 32 6.56 -9.96 11.34
CA VAL A 32 5.60 -8.84 11.42
C VAL A 32 5.63 -7.98 10.15
N VAL A 33 6.83 -7.63 9.65
CA VAL A 33 7.01 -6.79 8.47
C VAL A 33 6.44 -7.41 7.18
N PRO A 34 6.68 -8.69 6.85
CA PRO A 34 6.13 -9.27 5.61
C PRO A 34 4.65 -9.69 5.73
N LEU A 35 4.08 -9.78 6.94
CA LEU A 35 2.72 -10.26 7.15
C LEU A 35 1.64 -9.49 6.37
N PRO A 36 1.64 -8.14 6.32
CA PRO A 36 0.74 -7.39 5.44
C PRO A 36 0.82 -7.84 3.98
N THR A 37 2.04 -8.11 3.48
CA THR A 37 2.26 -8.54 2.10
C THR A 37 1.73 -9.96 1.87
N TRP A 38 1.97 -10.88 2.80
CA TRP A 38 1.44 -12.24 2.71
C TRP A 38 -0.09 -12.25 2.68
N LEU A 39 -0.73 -11.56 3.63
CA LEU A 39 -2.19 -11.46 3.68
C LEU A 39 -2.74 -10.82 2.39
N TYR A 40 -2.07 -9.78 1.91
CA TYR A 40 -2.47 -9.13 0.67
C TYR A 40 -2.37 -10.07 -0.53
N LEU A 41 -1.23 -10.73 -0.74
CA LEU A 41 -1.03 -11.65 -1.86
C LEU A 41 -1.97 -12.84 -1.82
N LEU A 42 -2.31 -13.37 -0.64
CA LEU A 42 -3.29 -14.44 -0.47
C LEU A 42 -4.73 -13.98 -0.72
N SER A 43 -5.04 -12.71 -0.43
CA SER A 43 -6.38 -12.16 -0.68
C SER A 43 -6.69 -12.06 -2.18
N ILE A 44 -5.69 -11.86 -3.05
CA ILE A 44 -5.88 -11.69 -4.49
C ILE A 44 -6.52 -12.94 -5.15
N PRO A 45 -5.96 -14.16 -5.03
CA PRO A 45 -6.58 -15.36 -5.60
C PRO A 45 -7.91 -15.69 -4.92
N ALA A 46 -8.07 -15.42 -3.63
CA ALA A 46 -9.33 -15.63 -2.91
C ALA A 46 -10.44 -14.73 -3.50
N LEU A 47 -10.18 -13.43 -3.66
CA LEU A 47 -11.11 -12.50 -4.29
C LEU A 47 -11.40 -12.88 -5.74
N TRP A 48 -10.38 -13.36 -6.47
CA TRP A 48 -10.57 -13.85 -7.83
C TRP A 48 -11.50 -15.06 -7.91
N ALA A 49 -11.35 -16.03 -7.01
CA ALA A 49 -12.19 -17.23 -6.94
C ALA A 49 -13.63 -16.91 -6.52
N LEU A 50 -13.80 -15.98 -5.58
CA LEU A 50 -15.11 -15.57 -5.05
C LEU A 50 -15.87 -14.63 -5.98
N THR A 51 -15.23 -14.03 -6.98
CA THR A 51 -15.94 -13.11 -7.87
C THR A 51 -16.74 -13.89 -8.92
N PRO A 52 -18.08 -13.82 -8.93
CA PRO A 52 -18.90 -14.58 -9.87
C PRO A 52 -18.59 -14.19 -11.33
N ARG A 53 -18.45 -15.21 -12.19
CA ARG A 53 -18.32 -15.04 -13.65
C ARG A 53 -19.65 -14.55 -14.22
N ARG A 54 -19.90 -13.23 -14.18
CA ARG A 54 -21.02 -12.67 -14.92
C ARG A 54 -20.69 -12.66 -16.40
N SER A 55 -21.61 -13.21 -17.21
CA SER A 55 -21.59 -13.07 -18.67
C SER A 55 -21.44 -11.60 -19.03
N ARG A 56 -20.44 -11.28 -19.84
CA ARG A 56 -20.29 -9.97 -20.47
C ARG A 56 -21.45 -9.83 -21.43
N ASP A 57 -22.58 -9.29 -20.96
CA ASP A 57 -23.57 -8.77 -21.86
C ASP A 57 -23.83 -7.29 -21.57
N SER A 58 -23.40 -6.48 -22.52
CA SER A 58 -24.03 -5.26 -23.01
C SER A 58 -22.97 -4.51 -23.82
N ARG A 59 -23.19 -4.54 -25.15
CA ARG A 59 -22.65 -3.54 -26.07
C ARG A 59 -23.14 -2.17 -25.61
N ARG A 60 -22.42 -1.51 -24.72
CA ARG A 60 -22.68 -0.10 -24.38
C ARG A 60 -21.99 0.75 -25.44
N ARG A 61 -22.80 1.44 -26.25
CA ARG A 61 -22.32 2.54 -27.09
C ARG A 61 -21.84 3.65 -26.15
N PRO A 62 -20.69 4.29 -26.43
CA PRO A 62 -20.25 5.42 -25.62
C PRO A 62 -21.24 6.58 -25.79
N PRO A 63 -21.72 7.21 -24.70
CA PRO A 63 -22.51 8.42 -24.81
C PRO A 63 -21.64 9.54 -25.42
N ARG A 64 -22.24 10.33 -26.33
CA ARG A 64 -21.59 11.48 -26.96
C ARG A 64 -21.46 12.62 -25.94
N ALA A 65 -20.46 12.56 -25.08
CA ALA A 65 -20.18 13.61 -24.11
C ALA A 65 -19.51 14.83 -24.76
N SER A 66 -19.93 16.04 -24.35
CA SER A 66 -19.36 17.31 -24.80
C SER A 66 -17.86 17.43 -24.45
N TRP A 67 -17.02 17.76 -25.43
CA TRP A 67 -15.55 17.78 -25.34
C TRP A 67 -14.94 18.70 -24.26
N ALA A 68 -15.66 19.73 -23.79
CA ALA A 68 -15.10 20.74 -22.88
C ALA A 68 -15.20 20.36 -21.38
N SER A 69 -16.22 19.59 -20.98
CA SER A 69 -16.38 19.12 -19.59
C SER A 69 -15.51 17.89 -19.27
N THR A 70 -15.15 17.13 -20.30
CA THR A 70 -14.33 15.92 -20.21
C THR A 70 -12.86 16.21 -19.96
N TRP A 71 -12.28 17.27 -20.53
CA TRP A 71 -10.86 17.60 -20.37
C TRP A 71 -10.47 17.84 -18.90
N ARG A 72 -11.16 18.76 -18.19
CA ARG A 72 -10.86 19.04 -16.77
C ARG A 72 -11.05 17.82 -15.88
N ALA A 73 -12.06 16.99 -16.15
CA ALA A 73 -12.28 15.74 -15.42
C ALA A 73 -11.18 14.70 -15.71
N GLN A 74 -10.69 14.64 -16.94
CA GLN A 74 -9.59 13.77 -17.36
C GLN A 74 -8.26 14.17 -16.71
N TRP A 75 -7.94 15.47 -16.63
CA TRP A 75 -6.75 15.95 -15.92
C TRP A 75 -6.78 15.64 -14.43
N LYS A 76 -7.93 15.81 -13.78
CA LYS A 76 -8.08 15.43 -12.35
C LYS A 76 -7.83 13.93 -12.15
N ARG A 77 -8.36 13.08 -13.03
CA ARG A 77 -8.11 11.63 -12.99
C ARG A 77 -6.64 11.30 -13.22
N LEU A 78 -6.01 11.89 -14.25
CA LEU A 78 -4.61 11.69 -14.56
C LEU A 78 -3.70 12.11 -13.40
N ALA A 79 -3.94 13.30 -12.83
CA ALA A 79 -3.18 13.81 -11.69
C ALA A 79 -3.31 12.90 -10.47
N LEU A 80 -4.50 12.36 -10.22
CA LEU A 80 -4.74 11.45 -9.10
C LEU A 80 -4.01 10.11 -9.27
N PHE A 81 -4.03 9.53 -10.48
CA PHE A 81 -3.26 8.32 -10.79
C PHE A 81 -1.75 8.60 -10.71
N ALA A 82 -1.29 9.73 -11.25
CA ALA A 82 0.12 10.13 -11.16
C ALA A 82 0.56 10.28 -9.70
N ALA A 83 -0.26 10.93 -8.86
CA ALA A 83 0.01 11.05 -7.43
C ALA A 83 0.06 9.69 -6.73
N TYR A 84 -0.86 8.77 -7.06
CA TYR A 84 -0.84 7.41 -6.52
C TYR A 84 0.46 6.67 -6.86
N TYR A 85 0.85 6.64 -8.14
CA TYR A 85 2.08 5.95 -8.55
C TYR A 85 3.34 6.62 -8.03
N PHE A 86 3.34 7.96 -7.91
CA PHE A 86 4.41 8.68 -7.25
C PHE A 86 4.57 8.24 -5.80
N VAL A 87 3.47 8.17 -5.03
CA VAL A 87 3.48 7.70 -3.63
C VAL A 87 4.00 6.26 -3.53
N VAL A 88 3.53 5.35 -4.39
CA VAL A 88 4.01 3.96 -4.41
C VAL A 88 5.51 3.90 -4.76
N GLY A 89 5.96 4.72 -5.70
CA GLY A 89 7.37 4.83 -6.06
C GLY A 89 8.24 5.31 -4.90
N VAL A 90 7.79 6.34 -4.17
CA VAL A 90 8.49 6.81 -2.96
C VAL A 90 8.53 5.75 -1.88
N LEU A 91 7.43 5.02 -1.64
CA LEU A 91 7.42 3.90 -0.69
C LEU A 91 8.47 2.82 -1.06
N ALA A 92 8.58 2.48 -2.35
CA ALA A 92 9.59 1.54 -2.82
C ALA A 92 11.03 2.07 -2.63
N LEU A 93 11.26 3.35 -2.91
CA LEU A 93 12.57 3.98 -2.70
C LEU A 93 12.94 4.03 -1.21
N MET A 94 12.01 4.42 -0.34
CA MET A 94 12.24 4.43 1.11
C MET A 94 12.53 3.03 1.65
N GLN A 95 11.79 2.02 1.17
CA GLN A 95 12.09 0.62 1.49
C GLN A 95 13.50 0.21 1.03
N SER A 96 13.98 0.75 -0.10
CA SER A 96 15.33 0.48 -0.62
C SER A 96 16.40 1.08 0.28
N VAL A 97 16.18 2.32 0.75
CA VAL A 97 17.06 2.99 1.71
C VAL A 97 17.15 2.18 3.00
N GLU A 98 16.03 1.69 3.53
CA GLU A 98 16.02 0.86 4.75
C GLU A 98 16.79 -0.45 4.55
N VAL A 99 16.56 -1.16 3.43
CA VAL A 99 17.26 -2.41 3.09
C VAL A 99 18.77 -2.20 2.98
N VAL A 100 19.20 -1.17 2.24
CA VAL A 100 20.62 -0.85 2.05
C VAL A 100 21.27 -0.46 3.37
N SER A 101 20.56 0.29 4.21
CA SER A 101 21.06 0.74 5.51
C SER A 101 21.22 -0.42 6.48
N LEU A 102 20.24 -1.33 6.55
CA LEU A 102 20.32 -2.56 7.34
C LEU A 102 21.42 -3.50 6.84
N ALA A 103 21.60 -3.58 5.51
CA ALA A 103 22.68 -4.35 4.90
C ALA A 103 24.06 -3.80 5.29
N LYS A 104 24.26 -2.48 5.20
CA LYS A 104 25.51 -1.81 5.62
C LYS A 104 25.79 -2.00 7.10
N ALA A 105 24.76 -1.96 7.94
CA ALA A 105 24.88 -2.20 9.38
C ALA A 105 25.09 -3.68 9.76
N ARG A 106 25.09 -4.61 8.79
CA ARG A 106 25.21 -6.07 9.00
C ARG A 106 24.18 -6.65 9.99
N LEU A 107 23.00 -6.01 10.10
CA LEU A 107 21.93 -6.39 11.02
C LEU A 107 20.98 -7.46 10.46
N GLY A 108 21.26 -7.92 9.24
CA GLY A 108 20.42 -8.85 8.48
C GLY A 108 19.29 -8.11 7.76
N VAL A 109 19.07 -8.46 6.49
CA VAL A 109 18.04 -7.85 5.63
C VAL A 109 16.67 -8.55 5.78
N GLY A 110 16.62 -9.69 6.47
CA GLY A 110 15.38 -10.42 6.79
C GLY A 110 14.51 -10.65 5.54
N LEU A 111 13.19 -10.56 5.74
CA LEU A 111 12.19 -10.58 4.67
C LEU A 111 11.72 -9.17 4.25
N LEU A 112 12.46 -8.11 4.61
CA LEU A 112 12.12 -6.74 4.23
C LEU A 112 11.93 -6.54 2.71
N PRO A 113 12.75 -7.16 1.82
CA PRO A 113 12.56 -7.06 0.38
C PRO A 113 11.26 -7.68 -0.12
N PHE A 114 10.60 -8.54 0.68
CA PHE A 114 9.32 -9.12 0.30
C PHE A 114 8.22 -8.05 0.17
N ALA A 115 8.34 -6.92 0.86
CA ALA A 115 7.41 -5.80 0.74
C ALA A 115 7.26 -5.28 -0.70
N TYR A 116 8.31 -5.41 -1.54
CA TYR A 116 8.23 -5.05 -2.96
C TYR A 116 7.18 -5.86 -3.71
N ALA A 117 6.96 -7.13 -3.35
CA ALA A 117 5.93 -7.95 -3.98
C ALA A 117 4.53 -7.37 -3.73
N GLY A 118 4.26 -6.87 -2.51
CA GLY A 118 3.00 -6.21 -2.17
C GLY A 118 2.81 -4.88 -2.91
N LEU A 119 3.85 -4.05 -2.97
CA LEU A 119 3.84 -2.79 -3.71
C LEU A 119 3.59 -3.00 -5.21
N LEU A 120 4.30 -3.94 -5.82
CA LEU A 120 4.13 -4.29 -7.23
C LEU A 120 2.74 -4.86 -7.51
N ALA A 121 2.23 -5.73 -6.64
CA ALA A 121 0.88 -6.28 -6.77
C ALA A 121 -0.18 -5.17 -6.66
N ALA A 122 -0.04 -4.22 -5.74
CA ALA A 122 -0.95 -3.09 -5.59
C ALA A 122 -0.90 -2.14 -6.79
N ALA A 123 0.31 -1.85 -7.30
CA ALA A 123 0.49 -1.04 -8.51
C ALA A 123 -0.12 -1.74 -9.74
N ALA A 124 0.10 -3.04 -9.89
CA ALA A 124 -0.40 -3.84 -11.01
C ALA A 124 -1.93 -3.97 -10.98
N LEU A 125 -2.51 -4.24 -9.82
CA LEU A 125 -3.97 -4.28 -9.67
C LEU A 125 -4.58 -2.91 -9.96
N GLN A 126 -3.95 -1.82 -9.52
CA GLN A 126 -4.44 -0.49 -9.87
C GLN A 126 -4.34 -0.19 -11.37
N ALA A 127 -3.23 -0.57 -12.00
CA ALA A 127 -2.97 -0.34 -13.43
C ALA A 127 -3.94 -1.12 -14.33
N THR A 128 -4.38 -2.28 -13.85
CA THR A 128 -5.26 -3.19 -14.60
C THR A 128 -6.74 -3.07 -14.21
N ASP A 129 -7.12 -2.06 -13.41
CA ASP A 129 -8.47 -1.94 -12.83
C ASP A 129 -8.92 -3.24 -12.12
N GLY A 130 -8.02 -3.86 -11.34
CA GLY A 130 -8.22 -5.11 -10.62
C GLY A 130 -8.11 -6.37 -11.50
N ALA A 131 -7.25 -6.32 -12.53
CA ALA A 131 -7.07 -7.33 -13.58
C ALA A 131 -8.28 -7.51 -14.53
N PHE A 132 -8.67 -6.43 -15.24
CA PHE A 132 -9.80 -6.37 -16.19
C PHE A 132 -11.18 -6.39 -15.52
N ARG A 133 -11.32 -5.70 -14.37
CA ARG A 133 -12.56 -5.61 -13.57
C ARG A 133 -13.07 -6.94 -13.02
N ARG A 134 -12.24 -7.99 -13.07
CA ARG A 134 -12.61 -9.34 -12.66
C ARG A 134 -12.55 -9.53 -11.16
N VAL A 135 -11.62 -8.89 -10.46
CA VAL A 135 -11.50 -8.99 -9.01
C VAL A 135 -12.31 -7.86 -8.37
N ARG A 136 -13.52 -8.16 -7.88
CA ARG A 136 -14.29 -7.15 -7.12
C ARG A 136 -13.70 -7.04 -5.71
N GLY A 137 -13.59 -5.81 -5.21
CA GLY A 137 -13.11 -5.55 -3.86
C GLY A 137 -11.59 -5.48 -3.69
N TYR A 138 -10.80 -5.54 -4.78
CA TYR A 138 -9.34 -5.37 -4.70
C TYR A 138 -8.90 -4.06 -4.04
N TRP A 139 -9.71 -2.99 -4.18
CA TRP A 139 -9.48 -1.70 -3.54
C TRP A 139 -9.51 -1.81 -2.01
N ALA A 140 -10.40 -2.63 -1.46
CA ALA A 140 -10.49 -2.85 -0.01
C ALA A 140 -9.28 -3.63 0.50
N ALA A 141 -8.85 -4.65 -0.24
CA ALA A 141 -7.62 -5.38 0.06
C ALA A 141 -6.38 -4.47 -0.01
N SER A 142 -6.33 -3.58 -1.01
CA SER A 142 -5.21 -2.64 -1.18
C SER A 142 -5.21 -1.57 -0.08
N SER A 143 -6.38 -1.02 0.28
CA SER A 143 -6.52 -0.15 1.46
C SER A 143 -6.08 -0.84 2.75
N ALA A 144 -6.48 -2.10 2.97
CA ALA A 144 -6.07 -2.86 4.15
C ALA A 144 -4.56 -3.10 4.18
N PHE A 145 -3.94 -3.38 3.02
CA PHE A 145 -2.48 -3.48 2.89
C PHE A 145 -1.78 -2.17 3.28
N TRP A 146 -2.26 -1.01 2.82
CA TRP A 146 -1.69 0.28 3.20
C TRP A 146 -1.84 0.59 4.68
N VAL A 147 -3.02 0.30 5.28
CA VAL A 147 -3.27 0.46 6.72
C VAL A 147 -2.35 -0.43 7.55
N ALA A 148 -2.22 -1.70 7.16
CA ALA A 148 -1.33 -2.63 7.85
C ALA A 148 0.14 -2.20 7.73
N GLY A 149 0.57 -1.71 6.56
CA GLY A 149 1.91 -1.12 6.39
C GLY A 149 2.15 0.11 7.27
N ALA A 150 1.15 1.00 7.40
CA ALA A 150 1.21 2.14 8.32
C ALA A 150 1.33 1.68 9.78
N ALA A 151 0.55 0.68 10.19
CA ALA A 151 0.56 0.14 11.55
C ALA A 151 1.93 -0.50 11.90
N VAL A 152 2.48 -1.30 10.99
CA VAL A 152 3.83 -1.89 11.15
C VAL A 152 4.89 -0.79 11.24
N THR A 153 4.80 0.24 10.40
CA THR A 153 5.72 1.38 10.47
C THR A 153 5.60 2.13 11.80
N GLY A 154 4.38 2.31 12.31
CA GLY A 154 4.13 2.88 13.64
C GLY A 154 4.76 2.07 14.77
N LEU A 155 4.69 0.74 14.70
CA LEU A 155 5.37 -0.15 15.66
C LEU A 155 6.89 0.00 15.60
N LYS A 156 7.49 0.15 14.41
CA LYS A 156 8.93 0.45 14.27
C LYS A 156 9.30 1.76 14.93
N ILE A 157 8.50 2.81 14.71
CA ILE A 157 8.71 4.13 15.32
C ILE A 157 8.63 4.01 16.84
N ALA A 158 7.60 3.34 17.37
CA ALA A 158 7.44 3.12 18.80
C ALA A 158 8.64 2.34 19.40
N GLY A 159 9.15 1.35 18.67
CA GLY A 159 10.36 0.62 19.08
C GLY A 159 11.60 1.50 19.13
N VAL A 160 11.83 2.34 18.12
CA VAL A 160 12.97 3.27 18.08
C VAL A 160 12.86 4.33 19.19
N VAL A 161 11.67 4.84 19.46
CA VAL A 161 11.42 5.80 20.55
C VAL A 161 11.59 5.13 21.91
N GLY A 162 11.06 3.92 22.09
CA GLY A 162 11.13 3.15 23.34
C GLY A 162 12.55 2.73 23.73
N LEU A 163 13.44 2.51 22.75
CA LEU A 163 14.87 2.24 22.96
C LEU A 163 15.68 3.50 23.33
N GLY A 164 15.08 4.69 23.23
CA GLY A 164 15.72 5.98 23.45
C GLY A 164 16.50 6.46 22.23
N LEU A 165 16.12 7.64 21.71
CA LEU A 165 16.77 8.25 20.54
C LEU A 165 18.22 8.69 20.80
N THR A 166 18.59 8.89 22.07
CA THR A 166 19.89 9.37 22.55
C THR A 166 20.41 8.54 23.75
N GLY A 167 19.89 7.32 23.93
CA GLY A 167 20.24 6.45 25.05
C GLY A 167 21.53 5.65 24.82
N PRO A 168 22.03 4.90 25.82
CA PRO A 168 23.22 4.04 25.67
C PRO A 168 23.06 2.89 24.65
N LEU A 169 21.84 2.64 24.17
CA LEU A 169 21.51 1.71 23.09
C LEU A 169 21.33 2.40 21.73
N ALA A 170 21.33 3.74 21.69
CA ALA A 170 21.27 4.51 20.47
C ALA A 170 22.59 4.33 19.71
N ARG A 171 22.51 3.84 18.48
CA ARG A 171 23.68 3.75 17.61
C ARG A 171 23.93 5.13 17.03
N GLU A 172 24.65 5.99 17.75
CA GLU A 172 25.05 7.30 17.23
C GLU A 172 26.34 7.22 16.40
N ASP A 173 27.26 6.32 16.72
CA ASP A 173 28.60 6.24 16.11
C ASP A 173 28.67 5.42 14.79
N GLY A 174 27.52 5.04 14.23
CA GLY A 174 27.44 4.22 13.02
C GLY A 174 27.04 5.00 11.76
N PRO A 175 27.31 4.47 10.55
CA PRO A 175 26.89 5.10 9.27
C PRO A 175 25.37 5.16 9.08
N TYR A 176 24.58 4.58 9.99
CA TYR A 176 23.13 4.67 10.02
C TYR A 176 22.66 4.94 11.45
N GLY A 177 22.70 6.22 11.83
CA GLY A 177 22.37 6.67 13.17
C GLY A 177 20.87 6.52 13.49
N THR A 178 20.54 6.29 14.76
CA THR A 178 19.15 6.14 15.23
C THR A 178 18.24 7.32 14.84
N ARG A 179 18.79 8.54 14.77
CA ARG A 179 18.08 9.75 14.31
C ARG A 179 17.74 9.74 12.82
N HIS A 180 18.65 9.25 11.98
CA HIS A 180 18.41 9.09 10.55
C HIS A 180 17.36 8.00 10.30
N GLN A 181 17.47 6.87 11.00
CA GLN A 181 16.48 5.80 10.97
C GLN A 181 15.08 6.29 11.39
N PHE A 182 14.96 7.08 12.46
CA PHE A 182 13.68 7.64 12.88
C PHE A 182 13.07 8.53 11.80
N THR A 183 13.88 9.40 11.19
CA THR A 183 13.42 10.31 10.13
C THR A 183 12.91 9.52 8.92
N ASP A 184 13.64 8.50 8.49
CA ASP A 184 13.25 7.64 7.38
C ASP A 184 11.93 6.89 7.67
N LEU A 185 11.75 6.41 8.90
CA LEU A 185 10.51 5.75 9.33
C LEU A 185 9.31 6.71 9.38
N VAL A 186 9.50 7.94 9.85
CA VAL A 186 8.45 8.96 9.87
C VAL A 186 8.02 9.31 8.44
N ILE A 187 8.97 9.50 7.54
CA ILE A 187 8.69 9.73 6.12
C ILE A 187 7.93 8.54 5.53
N LEU A 188 8.41 7.31 5.75
CA LEU A 188 7.74 6.10 5.29
C LEU A 188 6.29 6.01 5.80
N GLY A 189 6.06 6.28 7.09
CA GLY A 189 4.74 6.29 7.71
C GLY A 189 3.80 7.33 7.08
N ALA A 190 4.30 8.54 6.82
CA ALA A 190 3.52 9.60 6.16
C ALA A 190 3.11 9.18 4.73
N PHE A 191 4.01 8.55 3.96
CA PHE A 191 3.68 8.07 2.63
C PHE A 191 2.69 6.90 2.63
N TYR A 192 2.66 6.06 3.67
CA TYR A 192 1.59 5.07 3.83
C TYR A 192 0.22 5.74 4.04
N VAL A 193 0.14 6.80 4.85
CA VAL A 193 -1.10 7.57 5.02
C VAL A 193 -1.52 8.22 3.70
N LEU A 194 -0.58 8.80 2.95
CA LEU A 194 -0.86 9.34 1.63
C LEU A 194 -1.35 8.27 0.65
N ALA A 195 -0.83 7.04 0.72
CA ALA A 195 -1.29 5.92 -0.10
C ALA A 195 -2.75 5.56 0.21
N ILE A 196 -3.15 5.56 1.50
CA ILE A 196 -4.55 5.35 1.91
C ILE A 196 -5.45 6.44 1.31
N VAL A 197 -5.06 7.71 1.46
CA VAL A 197 -5.83 8.85 0.93
C VAL A 197 -5.94 8.79 -0.59
N ALA A 198 -4.84 8.47 -1.28
CA ALA A 198 -4.82 8.34 -2.74
C ALA A 198 -5.71 7.20 -3.22
N GLU A 199 -5.66 6.03 -2.57
CA GLU A 199 -6.51 4.87 -2.88
C GLU A 199 -7.99 5.21 -2.71
N VAL A 200 -8.37 5.82 -1.57
CA VAL A 200 -9.74 6.27 -1.32
C VAL A 200 -10.17 7.31 -2.37
N GLY A 201 -9.30 8.27 -2.70
CA GLY A 201 -9.54 9.26 -3.73
C GLY A 201 -9.85 8.62 -5.08
N VAL A 202 -9.03 7.65 -5.53
CA VAL A 202 -9.23 6.93 -6.80
C VAL A 202 -10.57 6.18 -6.78
N VAL A 203 -10.90 5.51 -5.67
CA VAL A 203 -12.17 4.78 -5.52
C VAL A 203 -13.37 5.73 -5.59
N VAL A 204 -13.32 6.86 -4.89
CA VAL A 204 -14.43 7.85 -4.89
C VAL A 204 -14.65 8.42 -6.30
N VAL A 205 -13.58 8.77 -7.01
CA VAL A 205 -13.67 9.30 -8.37
C VAL A 205 -14.23 8.25 -9.33
N ARG A 206 -13.80 6.99 -9.20
CA ARG A 206 -14.34 5.87 -10.00
C ARG A 206 -15.83 5.62 -9.72
N ARG A 207 -16.27 5.67 -8.46
CA ARG A 207 -17.69 5.49 -8.08
C ARG A 207 -18.57 6.62 -8.60
N ARG A 208 -18.12 7.87 -8.47
CA ARG A 208 -18.86 9.03 -9.00
C ARG A 208 -19.06 8.94 -10.51
N GLY A 209 -18.01 8.56 -11.25
CA GLY A 209 -18.12 8.36 -12.71
C GLY A 209 -19.18 7.31 -13.09
N ARG A 210 -19.38 6.29 -12.26
CA ARG A 210 -20.38 5.22 -12.50
C ARG A 210 -21.81 5.63 -12.14
N SER A 211 -22.00 6.56 -11.19
CA SER A 211 -23.32 7.07 -10.82
C SER A 211 -23.86 8.00 -11.90
N SER A 212 -23.02 8.91 -12.39
CA SER A 212 -23.42 9.83 -13.46
C SER A 212 -23.84 9.09 -14.74
N GLU A 213 -23.17 7.99 -15.08
CA GLU A 213 -23.54 7.16 -16.24
C GLU A 213 -24.92 6.48 -16.07
N VAL A 214 -25.32 6.11 -14.84
CA VAL A 214 -26.63 5.50 -14.58
C VAL A 214 -27.75 6.53 -14.64
N ASP A 215 -27.52 7.75 -14.14
CA ASP A 215 -28.51 8.82 -14.22
C ASP A 215 -28.78 9.23 -15.68
N ASP A 216 -27.72 9.30 -16.51
CA ASP A 216 -27.87 9.57 -17.94
C ASP A 216 -28.67 8.46 -18.65
N ASP A 217 -28.39 7.18 -18.36
CA ASP A 217 -29.14 6.02 -18.90
C ASP A 217 -30.65 6.09 -18.53
N VAL A 218 -30.97 6.51 -17.30
CA VAL A 218 -32.37 6.61 -16.82
C VAL A 218 -33.12 7.77 -17.47
N VAL A 219 -32.44 8.91 -17.68
CA VAL A 219 -33.03 10.07 -18.36
C VAL A 219 -33.33 9.75 -19.84
N GLU A 220 -32.44 9.06 -20.54
CA GLU A 220 -32.64 8.67 -21.94
C GLU A 220 -33.83 7.71 -22.09
N LEU A 221 -33.94 6.69 -21.24
CA LEU A 221 -35.08 5.76 -21.23
C LEU A 221 -36.43 6.44 -20.95
N ARG A 222 -36.44 7.44 -20.06
CA ARG A 222 -37.66 8.22 -19.78
C ARG A 222 -38.09 9.04 -20.99
N SER A 223 -37.12 9.61 -21.72
CA SER A 223 -37.40 10.40 -22.92
C SER A 223 -37.96 9.57 -24.08
N GLU A 224 -37.63 8.27 -24.18
CA GLU A 224 -38.23 7.38 -25.20
C GLU A 224 -39.69 7.01 -24.89
N PHE A 225 -40.10 7.03 -23.61
CA PHE A 225 -41.45 6.65 -23.20
C PHE A 225 -42.50 7.76 -23.30
N ASP A 226 -42.09 9.03 -23.32
CA ASP A 226 -43.00 10.20 -23.38
C ASP A 226 -43.54 10.48 -24.80
N TRP A 227 -43.16 9.71 -25.83
CA TRP A 227 -43.60 9.89 -27.22
C TRP A 227 -44.69 8.91 -27.69
N LYS A 228 -45.33 8.16 -26.78
CA LYS A 228 -46.47 7.28 -27.09
C LYS A 228 -47.69 7.63 -26.24
#